data_AF-K7LUQ4-F1
#
_entry.id   AF-K7LUQ4-F1
#
_cell.length_a   1.000
_cell.length_b   1.000
_cell.length_c   1.000
_cell.angle_alpha   90.00
_cell.angle_beta   90.00
_cell.angle_gamma   90.00
#
_symmetry.space_group_name_H-M   'P 1'
#
loop_
_entity.id
_entity.type
_entity.pdbx_description
1 polymer ?
#
loop_
_entity_poly.entity_id
_entity_poly.type
_entity_poly.pdbx_seq_one_letter_code
_entity_poly.pdbx_strand_id
1 'polypeptide(L)'
;QIFNGVFLKVNKAIVNMVHRVEPYVTYGYPNLKSVRELIYKKGYGKLNKQRTALTDNSIIEQVLLIHNSILLAGVLQWLFKAIEPHE
;
A
#
# COMPACT_ATOMS: atom_id res chain seq x y z
N GLN A 1 -8.03 -12.89 10.19
CA GLN A 1 -8.00 -11.45 9.86
C GLN A 1 -9.13 -11.19 8.87
N ILE A 2 -10.11 -10.36 9.21
CA ILE A 2 -11.21 -9.95 8.31
C ILE A 2 -10.95 -8.53 7.79
N PHE A 3 -11.49 -8.18 6.62
CA PHE A 3 -11.32 -6.87 5.97
C PHE A 3 -9.86 -6.52 5.62
N ASN A 4 -9.23 -7.36 4.81
CA ASN A 4 -7.94 -7.03 4.21
C ASN A 4 -8.13 -6.30 2.87
N GLY A 5 -7.23 -5.36 2.58
CA GLY A 5 -7.18 -4.64 1.32
C GLY A 5 -5.82 -4.87 0.68
N VAL A 6 -5.82 -5.03 -0.64
CA VAL A 6 -4.62 -5.18 -1.47
C VAL A 6 -4.74 -4.27 -2.69
N PHE A 7 -3.60 -3.75 -3.16
CA PHE A 7 -3.55 -3.09 -4.46
C PHE A 7 -3.35 -4.13 -5.56
N LEU A 8 -4.11 -4.01 -6.64
CA LEU A 8 -4.00 -4.85 -7.82
C LEU A 8 -3.68 -3.99 -9.03
N LYS A 9 -2.71 -4.41 -9.84
CA LYS A 9 -2.51 -3.83 -11.16
C LYS A 9 -3.70 -4.20 -12.03
N VAL A 10 -4.35 -3.20 -12.62
CA VAL A 10 -5.55 -3.44 -13.44
C VAL A 10 -5.14 -4.02 -14.78
N ASN A 11 -5.69 -5.18 -15.12
CA ASN A 11 -5.64 -5.75 -16.46
C ASN A 11 -7.04 -6.29 -16.82
N LYS A 12 -7.30 -6.53 -18.11
CA LYS A 12 -8.63 -6.98 -18.57
C LYS A 12 -9.09 -8.29 -17.91
N ALA A 13 -8.16 -9.22 -17.65
CA ALA A 13 -8.47 -10.49 -17.00
C ALA A 13 -8.86 -10.31 -15.52
N ILE A 14 -8.15 -9.45 -14.79
CA ILE A 14 -8.37 -9.15 -13.37
C ILE A 14 -9.70 -8.42 -13.19
N VAL A 15 -10.04 -7.49 -14.09
CA VAL A 15 -11.36 -6.82 -14.05
C VAL A 15 -12.49 -7.86 -14.15
N ASN A 16 -12.38 -8.82 -15.07
CA ASN A 16 -13.35 -9.92 -15.17
C ASN A 16 -13.39 -10.80 -13.91
N MET A 17 -12.23 -11.07 -13.30
CA MET A 17 -12.16 -11.82 -12.05
C MET A 17 -12.82 -11.07 -10.88
N VAL A 18 -12.60 -9.76 -10.79
CA VAL A 18 -13.18 -8.89 -9.75
C VAL A 18 -14.70 -8.78 -9.91
N HIS A 19 -15.21 -8.64 -11.14
CA HIS A 19 -16.66 -8.66 -11.40
C HIS A 19 -17.33 -9.95 -10.90
N ARG A 20 -16.64 -11.10 -10.99
CA ARG A 20 -17.20 -12.37 -10.50
C ARG A 20 -17.33 -12.44 -8.97
N VAL A 21 -16.52 -11.69 -8.25
CA VAL A 21 -16.52 -11.64 -6.77
C VAL A 21 -17.13 -10.36 -6.21
N GLU A 22 -17.69 -9.51 -7.06
CA GLU A 22 -18.28 -8.21 -6.72
C GLU A 22 -19.26 -8.23 -5.53
N PRO A 23 -20.11 -9.27 -5.33
CA PRO A 23 -20.98 -9.33 -4.16
C PRO A 23 -20.25 -9.47 -2.81
N TYR A 24 -18.96 -9.84 -2.82
CA TYR A 24 -18.17 -10.17 -1.64
C TYR A 24 -17.02 -9.20 -1.36
N VAL A 25 -16.67 -8.35 -2.34
CA VAL A 25 -15.53 -7.43 -2.22
C VAL A 25 -15.91 -6.03 -2.70
N THR A 26 -15.41 -5.02 -2.01
CA THR A 26 -15.44 -3.63 -2.49
C THR A 26 -14.10 -3.33 -3.15
N TYR A 27 -14.14 -2.79 -4.37
CA TYR A 27 -12.96 -2.41 -5.14
C TYR A 27 -13.11 -1.01 -5.71
N GLY A 28 -11.99 -0.35 -6.00
CA GLY A 28 -11.95 1.00 -6.53
C GLY A 28 -10.53 1.46 -6.79
N TYR A 29 -10.39 2.58 -7.49
CA TYR A 29 -9.07 3.16 -7.78
C TYR A 29 -8.42 3.74 -6.51
N PRO A 30 -7.09 3.59 -6.37
CA PRO A 30 -6.38 4.16 -5.23
C PRO A 30 -6.43 5.69 -5.28
N ASN A 31 -6.53 6.30 -4.12
CA ASN A 31 -6.32 7.74 -3.92
C ASN A 31 -5.32 7.93 -2.76
N LEU A 32 -4.68 9.10 -2.68
CA LEU A 32 -3.67 9.38 -1.66
C LEU A 32 -4.17 9.14 -0.23
N LYS A 33 -5.45 9.41 0.05
CA LYS A 33 -6.06 9.17 1.38
C LYS A 33 -6.19 7.68 1.67
N SER A 34 -6.73 6.90 0.75
CA SER A 34 -6.89 5.44 0.90
C SER A 34 -5.53 4.74 1.04
N VAL A 35 -4.53 5.14 0.23
CA VAL A 35 -3.16 4.59 0.35
C VAL A 35 -2.57 4.93 1.71
N ARG A 36 -2.69 6.19 2.14
CA ARG A 36 -2.27 6.66 3.45
C ARG A 36 -2.87 5.81 4.57
N GLU A 37 -4.19 5.71 4.62
CA GLU A 37 -4.88 4.96 5.67
C GLU A 37 -4.48 3.48 5.69
N LEU A 38 -4.30 2.85 4.53
CA LEU A 38 -3.87 1.45 4.45
C LEU A 38 -2.47 1.25 5.01
N ILE A 39 -1.53 2.14 4.69
CA ILE A 39 -0.15 2.03 5.20
C ILE A 39 -0.09 2.36 6.70
N TYR A 40 -0.81 3.38 7.17
CA TYR A 40 -0.84 3.68 8.62
C TYR A 40 -1.52 2.58 9.44
N LYS A 41 -2.63 2.01 8.96
CA LYS A 41 -3.40 1.00 9.72
C LYS A 41 -2.83 -0.41 9.58
N LYS A 42 -2.24 -0.75 8.44
CA LYS A 42 -1.83 -2.12 8.08
C LYS A 42 -0.42 -2.24 7.50
N GLY A 43 0.33 -1.14 7.36
CA GLY A 43 1.71 -1.16 6.86
C GLY A 43 2.67 -1.66 7.93
N TYR A 44 3.54 -2.60 7.56
CA TYR A 44 4.59 -3.12 8.42
C TYR A 44 5.92 -3.12 7.69
N GLY A 45 6.96 -2.70 8.40
CA GLY A 45 8.35 -2.87 7.99
C GLY A 45 8.95 -4.11 8.62
N LYS A 46 10.02 -4.63 8.01
CA LYS A 46 10.85 -5.68 8.62
C LYS A 46 12.10 -5.03 9.19
N LEU A 47 12.14 -4.83 10.50
CA LEU A 47 13.31 -4.31 11.22
C LEU A 47 13.92 -5.45 12.05
N ASN A 48 15.22 -5.70 11.93
CA ASN A 48 15.92 -6.75 12.70
C ASN A 48 15.23 -8.13 12.65
N LYS A 49 14.74 -8.52 11.46
CA LYS A 49 13.95 -9.75 11.21
C LYS A 49 12.59 -9.81 11.93
N GLN A 50 12.19 -8.76 12.63
CA GLN A 50 10.89 -8.64 13.29
C GLN A 50 9.95 -7.74 12.47
N ARG A 51 8.64 -8.01 12.59
CA ARG A 51 7.59 -7.23 11.92
C ARG A 51 7.22 -6.05 12.81
N THR A 52 7.55 -4.84 12.38
CA THR A 52 7.29 -3.59 13.13
C THR A 52 6.27 -2.75 12.38
N ALA A 53 5.28 -2.20 13.08
CA ALA A 53 4.30 -1.29 12.49
C ALA A 53 4.99 0.01 12.04
N LEU A 54 4.58 0.55 10.89
CA LEU A 54 5.12 1.80 10.35
C LEU A 54 4.39 3.02 10.96
N THR A 55 4.46 3.17 12.28
CA THR A 55 3.81 4.27 13.02
C THR A 55 4.65 5.54 13.01
N ASP A 56 5.97 5.39 13.19
CA ASP A 56 6.89 6.48 13.39
C ASP A 56 7.85 6.63 12.22
N ASN A 57 8.11 7.87 11.81
CA ASN A 57 9.07 8.17 10.75
C ASN A 57 10.48 7.66 11.08
N SER A 58 10.87 7.64 12.36
CA SER A 58 12.17 7.12 12.80
C SER A 58 12.34 5.62 12.53
N ILE A 59 11.27 4.82 12.64
CA ILE A 59 11.28 3.39 12.30
C ILE A 59 11.46 3.23 10.79
N ILE A 60 10.81 4.07 10.00
CA ILE A 60 10.87 4.04 8.53
C ILE A 60 12.26 4.43 8.04
N GLU A 61 12.84 5.49 8.60
CA GLU A 61 14.20 5.94 8.29
C GLU A 61 15.23 4.83 8.54
N GLN A 62 15.10 4.09 9.65
CA GLN A 62 15.97 2.96 9.96
C GLN A 62 15.83 1.79 8.98
N VAL A 63 14.62 1.56 8.44
CA VAL A 63 14.36 0.45 7.51
C VAL A 63 14.70 0.81 6.06
N LEU A 64 14.46 2.05 5.64
CA LEU A 64 14.53 2.49 4.24
C LEU A 64 15.82 3.27 3.91
N LEU A 65 16.96 2.83 4.45
CA LEU A 65 18.32 3.36 4.21
C LEU A 65 18.69 3.58 2.72
N ILE A 66 17.88 3.08 1.77
CA ILE A 66 18.13 3.07 0.33
C ILE A 66 17.82 4.42 -0.35
N HIS A 67 17.01 5.29 0.24
CA HIS A 67 16.69 6.59 -0.38
C HIS A 67 16.78 7.73 0.65
N ASN A 68 17.82 8.56 0.51
CA ASN A 68 18.10 9.73 1.35
C ASN A 68 16.85 10.58 1.62
N SER A 69 16.22 10.42 2.80
CA SER A 69 15.16 11.29 3.32
C SER A 69 13.72 11.01 2.88
N ILE A 70 13.31 9.75 2.69
CA ILE A 70 11.89 9.42 2.51
C ILE A 70 11.20 9.24 3.88
N LEU A 71 10.57 10.31 4.40
CA LEU A 71 9.53 10.22 5.45
C LEU A 71 8.39 9.29 4.99
N LEU A 72 7.52 8.82 5.88
CA LEU A 72 6.34 8.01 5.51
C LEU A 72 5.56 8.62 4.34
N ALA A 73 5.45 9.95 4.30
CA ALA A 73 4.83 10.70 3.21
C ALA A 73 5.41 10.38 1.83
N GLY A 74 6.74 10.25 1.69
CA GLY A 74 7.35 9.93 0.41
C GLY A 74 7.16 8.45 0.03
N VAL A 75 7.06 7.54 1.01
CA VAL A 75 6.69 6.13 0.74
C VAL A 75 5.26 6.06 0.20
N LEU A 76 4.35 6.83 0.77
CA LEU A 76 2.97 6.95 0.28
C LEU A 76 2.94 7.47 -1.15
N GLN A 77 3.72 8.51 -1.45
CA GLN A 77 3.78 9.10 -2.79
C GLN A 77 4.39 8.13 -3.82
N TRP A 78 5.45 7.42 -3.46
CA TRP A 78 6.06 6.41 -4.32
C TRP A 78 5.11 5.25 -4.59
N LEU A 79 4.45 4.72 -3.54
CA LEU A 79 3.47 3.65 -3.69
C LEU A 79 2.30 4.09 -4.57
N PHE A 80 1.75 5.29 -4.35
CA PHE A 80 0.68 5.84 -5.17
C PHE A 80 1.09 5.91 -6.65
N LYS A 81 2.29 6.42 -6.93
CA LYS A 81 2.83 6.48 -8.30
C LYS A 81 3.05 5.09 -8.91
N ALA A 82 3.45 4.10 -8.12
CA ALA A 82 3.71 2.74 -8.60
C ALA A 82 2.44 1.93 -8.91
N ILE A 83 1.31 2.25 -8.27
CA ILE A 83 0.02 1.57 -8.47
C ILE A 83 -0.91 2.31 -9.43
N GLU A 84 -0.65 3.58 -9.72
CA GLU A 84 -1.39 4.34 -10.72
C GLU A 84 -1.19 3.70 -12.11
N PRO A 85 -2.25 3.54 -12.90
CA PRO A 85 -2.09 3.16 -14.30
C PRO A 85 -1.35 4.29 -15.01
N HIS A 86 -0.08 4.05 -15.37
CA HIS A 86 0.57 4.85 -16.40
C HIS A 86 -0.14 4.51 -17.72
N GLU A 87 -0.74 5.53 -18.35
CA GLU A 87 -1.19 5.45 -19.75
C GLU A 87 -0.04 5.03 -20.67
#